data_AF-A0A970UBE7-F1
#
_entry.id   AF-A0A970UBE7-F1
#
_cell.length_a   1.000
_cell.length_b   1.000
_cell.length_c   1.000
_cell.angle_alpha   90.00
_cell.angle_beta   90.00
_cell.angle_gamma   90.00
#
_symmetry.space_group_name_H-M   'P 1'
#
loop_
_entity.id
_entity.type
_entity.pdbx_description
1 polymer ?
#
loop_
_entity_poly.entity_id
_entity_poly.type
_entity_poly.pdbx_seq_one_letter_code
_entity_poly.pdbx_strand_id
1 'polypeptide(L)'
;MKSSLLNNRNPEAGKSKMPLVKHFLFAVLMVLLLLPLVQHGTKIFSLRPLNGDFVLQPRPAFGWSQWMDGTFQSKFDRYLEDHIGFRNFFVRLNNQIDFSLYDKAKAEGVVVGKDNVLYEYDYIRAYTGGDFLGAAYLNVKLNRLKFVQDYLKQNHNIDFIFVLEPSKARTLPQFIPDRYLRKGRSMTNYEYIAAKADSMGINYLDLNKIFVAAADTARWPLYPPYGIHWSESTMPFVADTLLRFLEQTCDIDMPEYSVAFTRTDSISDSDTDVGRTLNLLLELPHPQMAYPHFSFYDQPGKQKPRVLTVADSYYWNFFNTRIPQHLIANQAFWYFNAKVYPDFYFGEKWIRDLDIKKEVLSQDIILLSITERFLYKFDWGFVDQLYAMFTPSYSGDFTEKQEDAIRTDAAWFDDLVKDAQILNLPLHIVLRQAADFQAFQENRELYLTWKGVAYYKHTIGNDEAWSLSVRNKATQNNLSYEEQLHDDALWTFQNEHPAIYAKYLAIHEYIGQIKADSTWLQKVTEKANYYRMPPERMIAIDAEYLYNQNQQDPLQERISYYENLIRTTPDWLEAVTGKAAEQNRPLDEMISMDAKYMAEQEKK
;
A
#
# COMPACT_ATOMS: atom_id res chain seq x y z
N MET A 1 -62.15 -57.99 -66.39
CA MET A 1 -61.87 -59.21 -67.18
C MET A 1 -60.64 -59.90 -66.58
N LYS A 2 -60.62 -61.23 -66.66
CA LYS A 2 -59.75 -62.20 -65.97
C LYS A 2 -58.22 -62.03 -66.17
N SER A 3 -57.52 -62.78 -65.30
CA SER A 3 -56.20 -63.45 -65.43
C SER A 3 -54.96 -62.55 -65.31
N SER A 4 -54.25 -62.60 -64.18
CA SER A 4 -53.14 -63.53 -63.83
C SER A 4 -51.91 -63.33 -64.69
N LEU A 5 -50.74 -63.06 -64.07
CA LEU A 5 -49.43 -63.62 -64.43
C LEU A 5 -48.35 -63.14 -63.42
N LEU A 6 -47.85 -64.10 -62.64
CA LEU A 6 -46.45 -64.39 -62.29
C LEU A 6 -45.41 -63.26 -62.05
N ASN A 7 -44.96 -63.22 -60.79
CA ASN A 7 -43.59 -63.43 -60.29
C ASN A 7 -42.47 -62.35 -60.43
N ASN A 8 -41.84 -62.09 -59.27
CA ASN A 8 -40.48 -61.61 -58.98
C ASN A 8 -40.02 -60.19 -59.37
N ARG A 9 -39.90 -59.29 -58.36
CA ARG A 9 -38.74 -58.39 -58.16
C ARG A 9 -38.51 -58.06 -56.67
N ASN A 10 -37.22 -58.10 -56.29
CA ASN A 10 -36.61 -57.77 -54.99
C ASN A 10 -37.16 -56.52 -54.27
N PRO A 11 -37.15 -56.49 -52.93
CA PRO A 11 -37.14 -55.25 -52.17
C PRO A 11 -35.70 -54.71 -52.12
N GLU A 12 -35.36 -53.72 -52.95
CA GLU A 12 -34.17 -52.91 -52.68
C GLU A 12 -34.40 -52.07 -51.43
N ALA A 13 -33.70 -52.44 -50.37
CA ALA A 13 -33.54 -51.67 -49.16
C ALA A 13 -32.96 -50.29 -49.49
N GLY A 14 -33.70 -49.24 -49.13
CA GLY A 14 -33.18 -47.87 -49.05
C GLY A 14 -32.04 -47.82 -48.03
N LYS A 15 -30.80 -48.02 -48.47
CA LYS A 15 -29.61 -47.77 -47.68
C LYS A 15 -29.48 -46.25 -47.47
N SER A 16 -29.84 -45.85 -46.25
CA SER A 16 -29.57 -44.54 -45.67
C SER A 16 -28.14 -44.06 -45.99
N LYS A 17 -28.01 -42.90 -46.64
CA LYS A 17 -26.75 -42.17 -46.88
C LYS A 17 -26.16 -41.54 -45.59
N MET A 18 -26.29 -42.18 -44.42
CA MET A 18 -25.76 -41.69 -43.13
C MET A 18 -24.40 -42.25 -42.64
N PRO A 19 -23.74 -43.30 -43.21
CA PRO A 19 -22.49 -43.78 -42.63
C PRO A 19 -21.30 -42.87 -42.95
N LEU A 20 -21.21 -42.30 -44.16
CA LEU A 20 -20.05 -41.50 -44.57
C LEU A 20 -19.86 -40.24 -43.71
N VAL A 21 -20.96 -39.57 -43.38
CA VAL A 21 -20.96 -38.36 -42.54
C VAL A 21 -20.47 -38.68 -41.13
N LYS A 22 -20.89 -39.82 -40.56
CA LYS A 22 -20.44 -40.24 -39.21
C LYS A 22 -18.95 -40.54 -39.16
N HIS A 23 -18.42 -41.25 -40.16
CA HIS A 23 -16.98 -41.56 -40.22
C HIS A 23 -16.15 -40.30 -40.45
N PHE A 24 -16.64 -39.37 -41.28
CA PHE A 24 -16.00 -38.07 -41.47
C PHE A 24 -15.97 -37.26 -40.17
N LEU A 25 -17.11 -37.11 -39.48
CA LEU A 25 -17.17 -36.41 -38.19
C LEU A 25 -16.29 -37.07 -37.13
N PHE A 26 -16.23 -38.40 -37.09
CA PHE A 26 -15.33 -39.13 -36.21
C PHE A 26 -13.85 -38.86 -36.52
N ALA A 27 -13.47 -38.88 -37.80
CA ALA A 27 -12.11 -38.56 -38.22
C ALA A 27 -11.72 -37.13 -37.84
N VAL A 28 -12.62 -36.16 -38.06
CA VAL A 28 -12.43 -34.76 -37.65
C VAL A 28 -12.26 -34.66 -36.13
N LEU A 29 -13.10 -35.35 -35.35
CA LEU A 29 -12.99 -35.36 -33.89
C LEU A 29 -11.64 -35.94 -33.44
N MET A 30 -11.21 -37.06 -34.03
CA MET A 30 -9.92 -37.67 -33.70
C MET A 30 -8.75 -36.75 -34.04
N VAL A 31 -8.80 -36.06 -35.18
CA VAL A 31 -7.78 -35.05 -35.54
C VAL A 31 -7.77 -33.92 -34.51
N LEU A 32 -8.93 -33.38 -34.13
CA LEU A 32 -9.02 -32.30 -33.13
C LEU A 32 -8.49 -32.72 -31.77
N LEU A 33 -8.73 -33.97 -31.33
CA LEU A 33 -8.22 -34.49 -30.06
C LEU A 33 -6.70 -34.72 -30.08
N LEU A 34 -6.13 -35.11 -31.22
CA LEU A 34 -4.69 -35.35 -31.36
C LEU A 34 -3.90 -34.07 -31.68
N LEU A 35 -4.56 -33.02 -32.15
CA LEU A 35 -3.94 -31.77 -32.57
C LEU A 35 -3.09 -31.09 -31.46
N PRO A 36 -3.54 -31.00 -30.19
CA PRO A 36 -2.72 -30.48 -29.10
C PRO A 36 -1.46 -31.31 -28.84
N LEU A 37 -1.54 -32.64 -28.96
CA LEU A 37 -0.40 -33.53 -28.76
C LEU A 37 0.64 -33.36 -29.88
N VAL A 38 0.19 -33.30 -31.13
CA VAL A 38 1.06 -33.07 -32.29
C VAL A 38 1.74 -31.71 -32.16
N GLN A 39 1.00 -30.65 -31.83
CA GLN A 39 1.56 -29.32 -31.65
C GLN A 39 2.52 -29.23 -30.45
N HIS A 40 2.27 -29.95 -29.35
CA HIS A 40 3.19 -30.00 -28.22
C HIS A 40 4.56 -30.58 -28.62
N GLY A 41 4.56 -31.69 -29.36
CA GLY A 41 5.79 -32.37 -29.79
C GLY A 41 6.53 -31.66 -30.93
N THR A 42 5.80 -31.09 -31.88
CA THR A 42 6.39 -30.55 -33.11
C THR A 42 6.57 -29.03 -33.12
N LYS A 43 5.77 -28.30 -32.33
CA LYS A 43 5.72 -26.82 -32.27
C LYS A 43 5.64 -26.16 -33.65
N ILE A 44 4.96 -26.80 -34.61
CA ILE A 44 4.84 -26.32 -36.00
C ILE A 44 4.21 -24.92 -36.06
N PHE A 45 3.24 -24.64 -35.20
CA PHE A 45 2.62 -23.32 -35.11
C PHE A 45 3.32 -22.46 -34.05
N SER A 46 3.78 -21.27 -34.44
CA SER A 46 4.22 -20.27 -33.46
C SER A 46 3.00 -19.61 -32.83
N LEU A 47 2.83 -19.78 -31.52
CA LEU A 47 1.68 -19.27 -30.76
C LEU A 47 2.13 -18.13 -29.85
N ARG A 48 1.44 -16.99 -29.94
CA ARG A 48 1.68 -15.83 -29.07
C ARG A 48 1.58 -16.26 -27.59
N PRO A 49 2.61 -16.01 -26.76
CA PRO A 49 2.56 -16.25 -25.32
C PRO A 49 1.40 -15.51 -24.65
N LEU A 50 0.94 -16.00 -23.50
CA LEU A 50 0.02 -15.25 -22.65
C LEU A 50 0.79 -14.15 -21.91
N ASN A 51 0.16 -12.99 -21.74
CA ASN A 51 0.65 -11.90 -20.92
C ASN A 51 0.15 -12.07 -19.48
N GLY A 52 0.96 -11.67 -18.51
CA GLY A 52 0.68 -11.83 -17.07
C GLY A 52 1.84 -12.52 -16.36
N ASP A 53 1.77 -12.55 -15.03
CA ASP A 53 2.74 -13.27 -14.21
C ASP A 53 2.24 -14.70 -13.96
N PHE A 54 2.92 -15.68 -14.55
CA PHE A 54 2.56 -17.10 -14.42
C PHE A 54 3.80 -17.91 -14.03
N VAL A 55 3.69 -18.65 -12.93
CA VAL A 55 4.70 -19.66 -12.57
C VAL A 55 4.31 -20.99 -13.20
N LEU A 56 4.88 -21.29 -14.36
CA LEU A 56 4.65 -22.57 -15.04
C LEU A 56 5.28 -23.71 -14.26
N GLN A 57 4.55 -24.83 -14.14
CA GLN A 57 5.09 -25.99 -13.43
C GLN A 57 6.28 -26.60 -14.20
N PRO A 58 7.40 -26.91 -13.53
CA PRO A 58 8.52 -27.58 -14.19
C PRO A 58 8.18 -29.04 -14.48
N ARG A 59 8.81 -29.61 -15.51
CA ARG A 59 8.67 -31.04 -15.82
C ARG A 59 9.20 -31.88 -14.64
N PRO A 60 8.40 -32.77 -14.03
CA PRO A 60 8.86 -33.59 -12.93
C PRO A 60 9.94 -34.59 -13.37
N ALA A 61 10.95 -34.79 -12.53
CA ALA A 61 11.90 -35.88 -12.69
C ALA A 61 11.21 -37.23 -12.44
N PHE A 62 11.48 -38.20 -13.30
CA PHE A 62 10.94 -39.55 -13.13
C PHE A 62 11.69 -40.27 -12.00
N GLY A 63 10.94 -40.93 -11.12
CA GLY A 63 11.48 -41.80 -10.09
C GLY A 63 10.46 -42.86 -9.69
N TRP A 64 10.94 -44.07 -9.44
CA TRP A 64 10.08 -45.23 -9.17
C TRP A 64 9.24 -45.07 -7.89
N SER A 65 9.79 -44.45 -6.85
CA SER A 65 9.04 -44.15 -5.62
C SER A 65 7.91 -43.15 -5.89
N GLN A 66 8.19 -42.07 -6.62
CA GLN A 66 7.22 -41.03 -6.96
C GLN A 66 6.14 -41.52 -7.94
N TRP A 67 6.46 -42.52 -8.75
CA TRP A 67 5.50 -43.19 -9.63
C TRP A 67 4.51 -44.04 -8.83
N MET A 68 5.00 -44.78 -7.83
CA MET A 68 4.17 -45.70 -7.03
C MET A 68 3.31 -44.97 -6.00
N ASP A 69 3.74 -43.80 -5.51
CA ASP A 69 2.96 -42.98 -4.56
C ASP A 69 2.01 -41.95 -5.23
N GLY A 70 2.01 -41.86 -6.56
CA GLY A 70 1.15 -40.98 -7.34
C GLY A 70 1.63 -39.53 -7.48
N THR A 71 2.75 -39.15 -6.85
CA THR A 71 3.24 -37.77 -6.86
C THR A 71 3.82 -37.37 -8.22
N PHE A 72 4.40 -38.32 -8.98
CA PHE A 72 4.88 -38.06 -10.33
C PHE A 72 3.72 -37.68 -11.26
N GLN A 73 2.63 -38.45 -11.22
CA GLN A 73 1.44 -38.26 -12.06
C GLN A 73 0.79 -36.91 -11.73
N SER A 74 0.56 -36.61 -10.45
CA SER A 74 0.01 -35.31 -10.02
C SER A 74 0.85 -34.11 -10.46
N LYS A 75 2.19 -34.22 -10.45
CA LYS A 75 3.08 -33.16 -10.96
C LYS A 75 3.10 -33.11 -12.49
N PHE A 76 3.07 -34.26 -13.15
CA PHE A 76 3.11 -34.37 -14.59
C PHE A 76 1.82 -33.88 -15.24
N ASP A 77 0.67 -34.13 -14.62
CA ASP A 77 -0.63 -33.60 -15.05
C ASP A 77 -0.64 -32.08 -15.03
N ARG A 78 -0.19 -31.46 -13.92
CA ARG A 78 -0.07 -30.00 -13.85
C ARG A 78 0.94 -29.43 -14.86
N TYR A 79 2.06 -30.11 -15.08
CA TYR A 79 3.00 -29.75 -16.15
C TYR A 79 2.32 -29.81 -17.53
N LEU A 80 1.57 -30.87 -17.83
CA LEU A 80 0.85 -31.01 -19.08
C LEU A 80 -0.22 -29.93 -19.26
N GLU A 81 -0.99 -29.60 -18.22
CA GLU A 81 -1.98 -28.51 -18.24
C GLU A 81 -1.36 -27.16 -18.61
N ASP A 82 -0.14 -26.90 -18.12
CA ASP A 82 0.60 -25.67 -18.43
C ASP A 82 1.27 -25.66 -19.81
N HIS A 83 1.55 -26.84 -20.38
CA HIS A 83 2.38 -26.98 -21.59
C HIS A 83 1.66 -27.62 -22.78
N ILE A 84 0.39 -27.96 -22.66
CA ILE A 84 -0.38 -28.59 -23.74
C ILE A 84 -0.37 -27.73 -25.01
N GLY A 85 -0.27 -28.37 -26.19
CA GLY A 85 -0.28 -27.65 -27.46
C GLY A 85 -1.57 -26.83 -27.62
N PHE A 86 -1.46 -25.66 -28.23
CA PHE A 86 -2.56 -24.69 -28.37
C PHE A 86 -3.15 -24.10 -27.08
N ARG A 87 -2.60 -24.36 -25.88
CA ARG A 87 -3.06 -23.74 -24.62
C ARG A 87 -3.27 -22.23 -24.76
N ASN A 88 -2.27 -21.51 -25.24
CA ASN A 88 -2.34 -20.06 -25.39
C ASN A 88 -3.47 -19.63 -26.34
N PHE A 89 -3.68 -20.37 -27.43
CA PHE A 89 -4.76 -20.08 -28.37
C PHE A 89 -6.14 -20.32 -27.73
N PHE A 90 -6.35 -21.45 -27.06
CA PHE A 90 -7.63 -21.77 -26.43
C PHE A 90 -7.97 -20.85 -25.26
N VAL A 91 -6.97 -20.45 -24.46
CA VAL A 91 -7.15 -19.43 -23.42
C VAL A 91 -7.59 -18.11 -24.06
N ARG A 92 -6.90 -17.64 -25.11
CA ARG A 92 -7.28 -16.40 -25.80
C ARG A 92 -8.66 -16.49 -26.44
N LEU A 93 -9.02 -17.64 -27.03
CA LEU A 93 -10.34 -17.88 -27.61
C LEU A 93 -11.44 -17.81 -26.57
N ASN A 94 -11.24 -18.48 -25.43
CA ASN A 94 -12.16 -18.45 -24.30
C ASN A 94 -12.34 -17.03 -23.75
N ASN A 95 -11.24 -16.30 -23.58
CA ASN A 95 -11.27 -14.90 -23.14
C ASN A 95 -11.96 -14.00 -24.17
N GLN A 96 -11.75 -14.22 -25.47
CA GLN A 96 -12.43 -13.49 -26.54
C GLN A 96 -13.94 -13.70 -26.52
N ILE A 97 -14.39 -14.95 -26.33
CA ILE A 97 -15.82 -15.28 -26.25
C ILE A 97 -16.44 -14.57 -25.04
N ASP A 98 -15.80 -14.64 -23.88
CA ASP A 98 -16.31 -14.00 -22.66
C ASP A 98 -16.35 -12.47 -22.77
N PHE A 99 -15.31 -11.89 -23.38
CA PHE A 99 -15.25 -10.46 -23.62
C PHE A 99 -16.34 -10.02 -24.58
N SER A 100 -16.46 -10.65 -25.75
CA SER A 100 -17.36 -10.22 -26.82
C SER A 100 -18.85 -10.50 -26.55
N LEU A 101 -19.19 -11.54 -25.77
CA LEU A 101 -20.58 -11.92 -25.52
C LEU A 101 -21.12 -11.45 -24.16
N TYR A 102 -20.24 -11.21 -23.18
CA TYR A 102 -20.66 -10.96 -21.80
C TYR A 102 -20.02 -9.73 -21.15
N ASP A 103 -19.18 -8.97 -21.87
CA ASP A 103 -18.39 -7.85 -21.33
C ASP A 103 -17.57 -8.27 -20.10
N LYS A 104 -17.01 -9.49 -20.13
CA LYS A 104 -16.24 -10.08 -19.03
C LYS A 104 -14.76 -10.15 -19.37
N ALA A 105 -13.95 -9.46 -18.56
CA ALA A 105 -12.51 -9.61 -18.55
C ALA A 105 -12.11 -10.79 -17.65
N LYS A 106 -11.33 -11.73 -18.18
CA LYS A 106 -10.66 -12.79 -17.40
C LYS A 106 -9.28 -12.31 -16.89
N ALA A 107 -9.30 -11.15 -16.26
CA ALA A 107 -8.16 -10.53 -15.59
C ALA A 107 -8.67 -9.98 -14.25
N GLU A 108 -8.00 -10.36 -13.16
CA GLU A 108 -8.42 -10.00 -11.81
C GLU A 108 -8.44 -8.47 -11.63
N GLY A 109 -9.48 -7.96 -10.95
CA GLY A 109 -9.66 -6.52 -10.72
C GLY A 109 -10.10 -5.70 -11.94
N VAL A 110 -10.06 -6.25 -13.17
CA VAL A 110 -10.40 -5.50 -14.38
C VAL A 110 -11.91 -5.41 -14.59
N VAL A 111 -12.38 -4.19 -14.84
CA VAL A 111 -13.76 -3.85 -15.17
C VAL A 111 -13.81 -3.39 -16.62
N VAL A 112 -14.59 -4.10 -17.44
CA VAL A 112 -14.95 -3.64 -18.79
C VAL A 112 -16.00 -2.55 -18.65
N GLY A 113 -15.60 -1.32 -18.96
CA GLY A 113 -16.46 -0.14 -19.04
C GLY A 113 -17.27 -0.08 -20.33
N LYS A 114 -18.12 0.94 -20.42
CA LYS A 114 -18.83 1.28 -21.65
C LYS A 114 -17.79 1.60 -22.74
N ASP A 115 -18.14 1.30 -23.98
CA ASP A 115 -17.25 1.45 -25.14
C ASP A 115 -15.88 0.75 -24.98
N ASN A 116 -15.85 -0.35 -24.22
CA ASN A 116 -14.66 -1.16 -23.94
C ASN A 116 -13.53 -0.42 -23.21
N VAL A 117 -13.79 0.74 -22.59
CA VAL A 117 -12.80 1.42 -21.75
C VAL A 117 -12.54 0.57 -20.52
N LEU A 118 -11.28 0.20 -20.28
CA LEU A 118 -10.90 -0.67 -19.17
C LEU A 118 -10.59 0.15 -17.92
N TYR A 119 -11.08 -0.32 -16.78
CA TYR A 119 -10.75 0.20 -15.46
C TYR A 119 -10.23 -0.93 -14.59
N GLU A 120 -9.48 -0.59 -13.54
CA GLU A 120 -9.39 -1.46 -12.37
C GLU A 120 -10.44 -1.04 -11.34
N TYR A 121 -11.01 -2.02 -10.64
CA TYR A 121 -12.09 -1.82 -9.68
C TYR A 121 -11.73 -0.79 -8.61
N ASP A 122 -10.48 -0.77 -8.14
CA ASP A 122 -10.01 0.15 -7.10
C ASP A 122 -10.19 1.63 -7.48
N TYR A 123 -10.01 2.00 -8.75
CA TYR A 123 -10.28 3.38 -9.19
C TYR A 123 -11.76 3.73 -9.04
N ILE A 124 -12.63 2.79 -9.39
CA ILE A 124 -14.08 2.98 -9.28
C ILE A 124 -14.48 3.04 -7.80
N ARG A 125 -13.90 2.18 -6.95
CA ARG A 125 -14.10 2.19 -5.50
C ARG A 125 -13.68 3.53 -4.89
N ALA A 126 -12.49 4.02 -5.20
CA ALA A 126 -12.00 5.31 -4.71
C ALA A 126 -12.88 6.48 -5.19
N TYR A 127 -13.25 6.48 -6.48
CA TYR A 127 -14.12 7.51 -7.07
C TYR A 127 -15.53 7.56 -6.46
N THR A 128 -16.06 6.40 -6.07
CA THR A 128 -17.39 6.27 -5.43
C THR A 128 -17.37 6.47 -3.92
N GLY A 129 -16.18 6.49 -3.30
CA GLY A 129 -15.99 6.67 -1.86
C GLY A 129 -16.08 5.36 -1.06
N GLY A 130 -16.00 4.21 -1.72
CA GLY A 130 -16.12 2.89 -1.08
C GLY A 130 -14.95 2.52 -0.15
N ASP A 131 -13.85 3.28 -0.20
CA ASP A 131 -12.66 3.11 0.65
C ASP A 131 -12.35 4.36 1.51
N PHE A 132 -13.35 5.23 1.73
CA PHE A 132 -13.15 6.44 2.53
C PHE A 132 -12.74 6.12 3.97
N LEU A 133 -11.57 6.63 4.38
CA LEU A 133 -10.93 6.32 5.67
C LEU A 133 -11.49 7.14 6.84
N GLY A 134 -12.40 8.08 6.59
CA GLY A 134 -12.97 8.93 7.62
C GLY A 134 -12.09 10.14 8.01
N ALA A 135 -12.77 11.18 8.47
CA ALA A 135 -12.15 12.47 8.80
C ALA A 135 -11.09 12.37 9.91
N ALA A 136 -11.33 11.59 10.97
CA ALA A 136 -10.43 11.50 12.11
C ALA A 136 -9.04 11.01 11.70
N TYR A 137 -9.00 9.93 10.92
CA TYR A 137 -7.75 9.36 10.40
C TYR A 137 -7.04 10.32 9.44
N LEU A 138 -7.76 10.84 8.44
CA LEU A 138 -7.18 11.73 7.45
C LEU A 138 -6.64 13.04 8.07
N ASN A 139 -7.31 13.57 9.10
CA ASN A 139 -6.80 14.73 9.83
C ASN A 139 -5.46 14.44 10.53
N VAL A 140 -5.27 13.25 11.10
CA VAL A 140 -3.98 12.87 11.71
C VAL A 140 -2.89 12.88 10.64
N LYS A 141 -3.11 12.20 9.51
CA LYS A 141 -2.13 12.11 8.43
C LYS A 141 -1.80 13.48 7.81
N LEU A 142 -2.80 14.33 7.57
CA LEU A 142 -2.58 15.67 7.01
C LEU A 142 -1.91 16.63 8.00
N ASN A 143 -2.17 16.50 9.31
CA ASN A 143 -1.45 17.26 10.31
C ASN A 143 0.04 16.88 10.38
N ARG A 144 0.34 15.58 10.27
CA ARG A 144 1.74 15.10 10.19
C ARG A 144 2.42 15.58 8.92
N LEU A 145 1.74 15.50 7.77
CA LEU A 145 2.27 16.01 6.50
C LEU A 145 2.59 17.49 6.60
N LYS A 146 1.66 18.29 7.15
CA LYS A 146 1.88 19.72 7.34
C LYS A 146 3.02 20.02 8.31
N PHE A 147 3.15 19.24 9.39
CA PHE A 147 4.28 19.38 10.32
C PHE A 147 5.60 19.08 9.61
N VAL A 148 5.69 17.98 8.85
CA VAL A 148 6.90 17.61 8.10
C VAL A 148 7.24 18.68 7.08
N GLN A 149 6.27 19.19 6.31
CA GLN A 149 6.46 20.30 5.39
C GLN A 149 7.04 21.54 6.09
N ASP A 150 6.44 21.96 7.21
CA ASP A 150 6.90 23.14 7.96
C ASP A 150 8.28 22.92 8.56
N TYR A 151 8.51 21.77 9.16
CA TYR A 151 9.77 21.44 9.83
C TYR A 151 10.92 21.39 8.83
N LEU A 152 10.74 20.71 7.69
CA LEU A 152 11.74 20.60 6.63
C LEU A 152 12.06 21.98 6.03
N LYS A 153 11.04 22.81 5.77
CA LYS A 153 11.27 24.15 5.24
C LYS A 153 12.01 25.04 6.25
N GLN A 154 11.57 25.06 7.51
CA GLN A 154 12.11 25.96 8.53
C GLN A 154 13.52 25.58 9.01
N ASN A 155 13.79 24.28 9.17
CA ASN A 155 15.05 23.80 9.77
C ASN A 155 16.09 23.39 8.74
N HIS A 156 15.68 23.09 7.51
CA HIS A 156 16.56 22.53 6.48
C HIS A 156 16.45 23.21 5.11
N ASN A 157 15.54 24.18 4.95
CA ASN A 157 15.24 24.83 3.67
C ASN A 157 14.89 23.84 2.54
N ILE A 158 14.15 22.77 2.89
CA ILE A 158 13.70 21.75 1.94
C ILE A 158 12.22 21.98 1.63
N ASP A 159 11.87 22.07 0.36
CA ASP A 159 10.47 22.21 -0.07
C ASP A 159 9.80 20.83 -0.15
N PHE A 160 8.70 20.65 0.57
CA PHE A 160 7.88 19.44 0.49
C PHE A 160 6.64 19.73 -0.36
N ILE A 161 6.45 18.94 -1.42
CA ILE A 161 5.37 19.13 -2.40
C ILE A 161 4.56 17.84 -2.51
N PHE A 162 3.26 17.95 -2.30
CA PHE A 162 2.32 16.84 -2.40
C PHE A 162 1.58 16.89 -3.74
N VAL A 163 1.59 15.80 -4.53
CA VAL A 163 0.92 15.74 -5.83
C VAL A 163 -0.22 14.73 -5.77
N LEU A 164 -1.43 15.21 -6.05
CA LEU A 164 -2.60 14.36 -6.24
C LEU A 164 -2.67 13.98 -7.72
N GLU A 165 -2.13 12.81 -8.05
CA GLU A 165 -2.10 12.29 -9.43
C GLU A 165 -3.51 11.97 -9.93
N PRO A 166 -3.76 12.14 -11.25
CA PRO A 166 -5.10 12.06 -11.79
C PRO A 166 -5.65 10.63 -11.70
N SER A 167 -6.97 10.54 -11.69
CA SER A 167 -7.72 9.29 -11.64
C SER A 167 -8.48 9.05 -12.94
N LYS A 168 -8.31 7.87 -13.54
CA LYS A 168 -9.05 7.48 -14.75
C LYS A 168 -10.57 7.47 -14.50
N ALA A 169 -11.01 6.94 -13.36
CA ALA A 169 -12.43 6.90 -13.00
C ALA A 169 -13.03 8.29 -12.82
N ARG A 170 -12.25 9.24 -12.30
CA ARG A 170 -12.70 10.64 -12.11
C ARG A 170 -12.66 11.46 -13.40
N THR A 171 -11.66 11.22 -14.25
CA THR A 171 -11.51 11.91 -15.54
C THR A 171 -12.51 11.42 -16.57
N LEU A 172 -12.82 10.12 -16.54
CA LEU A 172 -13.69 9.45 -17.50
C LEU A 172 -14.88 8.72 -16.82
N PRO A 173 -15.69 9.36 -15.96
CA PRO A 173 -16.75 8.68 -15.23
C PRO A 173 -17.88 8.17 -16.12
N GLN A 174 -18.06 8.76 -17.31
CA GLN A 174 -19.11 8.43 -18.26
C GLN A 174 -19.03 6.99 -18.78
N PHE A 175 -17.83 6.39 -18.82
CA PHE A 175 -17.64 5.01 -19.28
C PHE A 175 -17.70 3.98 -18.15
N ILE A 176 -17.90 4.40 -16.90
CA ILE A 176 -18.10 3.46 -15.78
C ILE A 176 -19.45 2.74 -15.96
N PRO A 177 -19.52 1.39 -15.82
CA PRO A 177 -20.80 0.69 -15.89
C PRO A 177 -21.76 1.11 -14.77
N ASP A 178 -23.02 1.35 -15.11
CA ASP A 178 -24.02 1.92 -14.18
C ASP A 178 -24.17 1.11 -12.89
N ARG A 179 -23.93 -0.22 -12.94
CA ARG A 179 -23.99 -1.11 -11.77
C ARG A 179 -23.08 -0.65 -10.62
N TYR A 180 -21.96 0.01 -10.90
CA TYR A 180 -21.05 0.54 -9.89
C TYR A 180 -21.49 1.91 -9.34
N LEU A 181 -22.36 2.61 -10.07
CA LEU A 181 -22.83 3.95 -9.70
C LEU A 181 -24.20 3.94 -9.01
N ARG A 182 -24.89 2.78 -8.95
CA ARG A 182 -26.25 2.63 -8.41
C ARG A 182 -26.43 3.14 -6.97
N LYS A 183 -25.41 2.97 -6.13
CA LYS A 183 -25.45 3.42 -4.72
C LYS A 183 -25.17 4.93 -4.56
N GLY A 184 -24.91 5.64 -5.66
CA GLY A 184 -24.44 7.02 -5.63
C GLY A 184 -22.96 7.11 -5.23
N ARG A 185 -22.48 8.35 -5.10
CA ARG A 185 -21.14 8.66 -4.60
C ARG A 185 -21.25 9.20 -3.18
N SER A 186 -20.33 8.79 -2.31
CA SER A 186 -20.11 9.40 -1.01
C SER A 186 -18.84 10.26 -1.01
N MET A 187 -18.52 10.86 0.14
CA MET A 187 -17.21 11.50 0.34
C MET A 187 -16.08 10.53 -0.03
N THR A 188 -15.12 11.02 -0.79
CA THR A 188 -13.92 10.26 -1.19
C THR A 188 -12.69 10.72 -0.40
N ASN A 189 -11.65 9.86 -0.35
CA ASN A 189 -10.38 10.25 0.27
C ASN A 189 -9.79 11.49 -0.43
N TYR A 190 -9.83 11.51 -1.78
CA TYR A 190 -9.37 12.65 -2.57
C TYR A 190 -10.12 13.95 -2.25
N GLU A 191 -11.45 13.95 -2.26
CA GLU A 191 -12.23 15.19 -2.00
C GLU A 191 -11.95 15.76 -0.61
N TYR A 192 -11.83 14.88 0.39
CA TYR A 192 -11.49 15.30 1.75
C TYR A 192 -10.07 15.86 1.85
N ILE A 193 -9.10 15.15 1.27
CA ILE A 193 -7.68 15.54 1.29
C ILE A 193 -7.46 16.86 0.54
N ALA A 194 -7.99 17.01 -0.67
CA ALA A 194 -7.84 18.23 -1.46
C ALA A 194 -8.43 19.45 -0.73
N ALA A 195 -9.66 19.34 -0.21
CA ALA A 195 -10.29 20.43 0.53
C ALA A 195 -9.52 20.81 1.81
N LYS A 196 -8.92 19.81 2.49
CA LYS A 196 -8.12 20.06 3.69
C LYS A 196 -6.75 20.63 3.36
N ALA A 197 -6.09 20.17 2.30
CA ALA A 197 -4.80 20.66 1.86
C ALA A 197 -4.83 22.17 1.61
N ASP A 198 -5.86 22.66 0.90
CA ASP A 198 -6.15 24.09 0.71
C ASP A 198 -6.24 24.84 2.06
N SER A 199 -7.10 24.36 2.96
CA SER A 199 -7.36 25.03 4.25
C SER A 199 -6.16 25.05 5.20
N MET A 200 -5.25 24.09 5.04
CA MET A 200 -4.07 23.92 5.91
C MET A 200 -2.83 24.62 5.34
N GLY A 201 -2.86 25.10 4.10
CA GLY A 201 -1.67 25.62 3.43
C GLY A 201 -0.63 24.53 3.15
N ILE A 202 -1.08 23.33 2.81
CA ILE A 202 -0.19 22.28 2.29
C ILE A 202 0.20 22.68 0.87
N ASN A 203 1.49 22.59 0.53
CA ASN A 203 1.97 22.85 -0.82
C ASN A 203 1.61 21.66 -1.69
N TYR A 204 0.54 21.76 -2.47
CA TYR A 204 0.09 20.63 -3.28
C TYR A 204 -0.30 21.01 -4.72
N LEU A 205 -0.09 20.06 -5.63
CA LEU A 205 -0.50 20.12 -7.03
C LEU A 205 -1.64 19.13 -7.27
N ASP A 206 -2.80 19.66 -7.66
CA ASP A 206 -3.99 18.86 -7.95
C ASP A 206 -4.11 18.53 -9.44
N LEU A 207 -3.45 17.44 -9.87
CA LEU A 207 -3.55 16.98 -11.26
C LEU A 207 -4.91 16.36 -11.57
N ASN A 208 -5.66 15.86 -10.58
CA ASN A 208 -7.05 15.39 -10.78
C ASN A 208 -7.92 16.52 -11.31
N LYS A 209 -7.94 17.66 -10.62
CA LYS A 209 -8.74 18.83 -11.03
C LYS A 209 -8.35 19.31 -12.42
N ILE A 210 -7.06 19.30 -12.73
CA ILE A 210 -6.53 19.71 -14.04
C ILE A 210 -6.96 18.74 -15.15
N PHE A 211 -6.85 17.42 -14.93
CA PHE A 211 -7.25 16.42 -15.93
C PHE A 211 -8.76 16.43 -16.19
N VAL A 212 -9.57 16.57 -15.15
CA VAL A 212 -11.04 16.69 -15.30
C VAL A 212 -11.39 17.93 -16.13
N ALA A 213 -10.75 19.07 -15.87
CA ALA A 213 -11.00 20.29 -16.63
C ALA A 213 -10.54 20.18 -18.11
N ALA A 214 -9.48 19.41 -18.37
CA ALA A 214 -8.94 19.21 -19.71
C ALA A 214 -9.66 18.11 -20.51
N ALA A 215 -10.49 17.27 -19.89
CA ALA A 215 -11.03 16.04 -20.48
C ALA A 215 -11.75 16.26 -21.83
N ASP A 216 -12.52 17.34 -21.94
CA ASP A 216 -13.32 17.65 -23.15
C ASP A 216 -12.55 18.46 -24.21
N THR A 217 -11.37 18.99 -23.87
CA THR A 217 -10.59 19.90 -24.74
C THR A 217 -9.25 19.33 -25.17
N ALA A 218 -8.80 18.24 -24.54
CA ALA A 218 -7.54 17.59 -24.84
C ALA A 218 -7.53 17.09 -26.29
N ARG A 219 -6.44 17.42 -27.00
CA ARG A 219 -6.23 17.00 -28.40
C ARG A 219 -6.10 15.49 -28.56
N TRP A 220 -5.51 14.84 -27.55
CA TRP A 220 -5.29 13.41 -27.48
C TRP A 220 -5.98 12.87 -26.23
N PRO A 221 -6.38 11.57 -26.20
CA PRO A 221 -6.95 10.98 -25.00
C PRO A 221 -6.04 11.23 -23.78
N LEU A 222 -6.60 11.75 -22.69
CA LEU A 222 -5.86 11.93 -21.44
C LEU A 222 -5.53 10.59 -20.78
N TYR A 223 -6.40 9.62 -21.01
CA TYR A 223 -6.24 8.24 -20.63
C TYR A 223 -6.40 7.35 -21.84
N PRO A 224 -5.58 6.31 -21.98
CA PRO A 224 -5.75 5.35 -23.04
C PRO A 224 -6.95 4.46 -22.73
N PRO A 225 -7.68 3.95 -23.74
CA PRO A 225 -8.86 3.13 -23.51
C PRO A 225 -8.50 1.84 -22.75
N TYR A 226 -7.31 1.27 -22.98
CA TYR A 226 -6.93 -0.05 -22.46
C TYR A 226 -5.78 -0.03 -21.47
N GLY A 227 -5.28 1.15 -21.10
CA GLY A 227 -4.27 1.31 -20.07
C GLY A 227 -4.86 1.90 -18.78
N ILE A 228 -4.27 1.61 -17.63
CA ILE A 228 -4.69 2.20 -16.35
C ILE A 228 -3.98 3.51 -16.03
N HIS A 229 -2.75 3.70 -16.53
CA HIS A 229 -2.01 4.95 -16.38
C HIS A 229 -2.55 6.04 -17.32
N TRP A 230 -2.21 7.29 -17.06
CA TRP A 230 -2.39 8.39 -18.01
C TRP A 230 -1.76 8.07 -19.39
N SER A 231 -2.25 8.69 -20.45
CA SER A 231 -1.67 8.45 -21.79
C SER A 231 -0.27 9.04 -21.87
N GLU A 232 0.64 8.36 -22.56
CA GLU A 232 1.97 8.92 -22.84
C GLU A 232 1.91 10.28 -23.56
N SER A 233 0.89 10.48 -24.38
CA SER A 233 0.59 11.75 -25.07
C SER A 233 0.45 12.95 -24.13
N THR A 234 0.10 12.71 -22.85
CA THR A 234 -0.10 13.73 -21.82
C THR A 234 1.19 14.12 -21.11
N MET A 235 2.28 13.35 -21.25
CA MET A 235 3.52 13.58 -20.50
C MET A 235 4.10 14.99 -20.68
N PRO A 236 4.10 15.60 -21.88
CA PRO A 236 4.55 16.98 -22.05
C PRO A 236 3.75 17.99 -21.23
N PHE A 237 2.42 17.78 -21.13
CA PHE A 237 1.52 18.63 -20.37
C PHE A 237 1.70 18.46 -18.86
N VAL A 238 1.80 17.22 -18.38
CA VAL A 238 2.09 16.91 -16.98
C VAL A 238 3.44 17.48 -16.57
N ALA A 239 4.47 17.29 -17.40
CA ALA A 239 5.81 17.79 -17.16
C ALA A 239 5.87 19.31 -17.08
N ASP A 240 5.28 20.03 -18.05
CA ASP A 240 5.25 21.50 -18.03
C ASP A 240 4.50 22.01 -16.80
N THR A 241 3.36 21.40 -16.47
CA THR A 241 2.57 21.76 -15.28
C THR A 241 3.36 21.56 -13.99
N LEU A 242 3.98 20.38 -13.81
CA LEU A 242 4.75 20.06 -12.62
C LEU A 242 5.99 20.96 -12.50
N LEU A 243 6.78 21.11 -13.57
CA LEU A 243 8.02 21.89 -13.54
C LEU A 243 7.74 23.38 -13.26
N ARG A 244 6.72 23.98 -13.88
CA ARG A 244 6.31 25.36 -13.56
C ARG A 244 5.86 25.49 -12.11
N PHE A 245 5.16 24.48 -11.58
CA PHE A 245 4.76 24.47 -10.18
C PHE A 245 5.97 24.40 -9.25
N LEU A 246 6.99 23.60 -9.59
CA LEU A 246 8.26 23.55 -8.86
C LEU A 246 9.00 24.89 -8.92
N GLU A 247 9.15 25.49 -10.11
CA GLU A 247 9.79 26.80 -10.29
C GLU A 247 9.13 27.89 -9.45
N GLN A 248 7.79 27.95 -9.46
CA GLN A 248 7.02 28.93 -8.68
C GLN A 248 7.11 28.68 -7.17
N THR A 249 7.04 27.42 -6.74
CA THR A 249 7.02 27.07 -5.32
C THR A 249 8.40 27.23 -4.67
N CYS A 250 9.45 26.86 -5.40
CA CYS A 250 10.83 26.85 -4.91
C CYS A 250 11.61 28.12 -5.25
N ASP A 251 11.04 29.03 -6.06
CA ASP A 251 11.71 30.24 -6.57
C ASP A 251 13.03 29.91 -7.30
N ILE A 252 12.94 28.97 -8.24
CA ILE A 252 14.06 28.48 -9.05
C ILE A 252 13.77 28.62 -10.55
N ASP A 253 14.83 28.67 -11.36
CA ASP A 253 14.74 28.70 -12.83
C ASP A 253 15.33 27.41 -13.41
N MET A 254 14.48 26.50 -13.88
CA MET A 254 14.87 25.15 -14.31
C MET A 254 15.21 25.10 -15.81
N PRO A 255 15.99 24.10 -16.27
CA PRO A 255 16.28 23.95 -17.69
C PRO A 255 15.02 23.63 -18.50
N GLU A 256 14.94 24.18 -19.71
CA GLU A 256 13.82 23.92 -20.63
C GLU A 256 14.07 22.66 -21.49
N TYR A 257 13.01 22.14 -22.10
CA TYR A 257 13.07 21.04 -23.08
C TYR A 257 12.12 21.33 -24.24
N SER A 258 12.34 20.68 -25.38
CA SER A 258 11.42 20.73 -26.52
C SER A 258 10.76 19.38 -26.76
N VAL A 259 9.53 19.38 -27.26
CA VAL A 259 8.76 18.17 -27.56
C VAL A 259 8.31 18.14 -29.01
N ALA A 260 8.56 17.01 -29.67
CA ALA A 260 7.91 16.65 -30.93
C ALA A 260 6.93 15.50 -30.70
N PHE A 261 5.97 15.30 -31.61
CA PHE A 261 5.03 14.18 -31.53
C PHE A 261 5.06 13.34 -32.80
N THR A 262 5.05 12.02 -32.64
CA THR A 262 4.81 11.07 -33.73
C THR A 262 3.39 10.53 -33.61
N ARG A 263 2.60 10.64 -34.68
CA ARG A 263 1.27 10.01 -34.76
C ARG A 263 1.38 8.58 -35.27
N THR A 264 0.55 7.70 -34.74
CA THR A 264 0.56 6.29 -35.13
C THR A 264 -0.82 5.65 -34.94
N ASP A 265 -1.11 4.68 -35.78
CA ASP A 265 -2.29 3.81 -35.67
C ASP A 265 -1.99 2.55 -34.84
N SER A 266 -0.82 2.50 -34.19
CA SER A 266 -0.46 1.51 -33.18
C SER A 266 -0.54 2.13 -31.79
N ILE A 267 -0.82 1.29 -30.79
CA ILE A 267 -0.87 1.71 -29.38
C ILE A 267 0.34 1.14 -28.63
N SER A 268 0.96 1.97 -27.78
CA SER A 268 2.15 1.59 -27.03
C SER A 268 1.86 0.56 -25.93
N ASP A 269 2.91 -0.06 -25.43
CA ASP A 269 2.88 -0.99 -24.31
C ASP A 269 2.31 -0.34 -23.05
N SER A 270 2.75 0.87 -22.73
CA SER A 270 2.29 1.66 -21.56
C SER A 270 0.81 2.03 -21.67
N ASP A 271 0.34 2.37 -22.86
CA ASP A 271 -1.06 2.71 -23.10
C ASP A 271 -1.99 1.47 -23.21
N THR A 272 -1.45 0.25 -23.13
CA THR A 272 -2.21 -1.02 -23.19
C THR A 272 -1.87 -2.01 -22.08
N ASP A 273 -1.29 -1.54 -20.97
CA ASP A 273 -0.83 -2.39 -19.88
C ASP A 273 -1.91 -3.40 -19.41
N VAL A 274 -3.16 -2.96 -19.20
CA VAL A 274 -4.28 -3.83 -18.82
C VAL A 274 -4.89 -4.56 -20.02
N GLY A 275 -5.01 -3.91 -21.18
CA GLY A 275 -5.55 -4.54 -22.39
C GLY A 275 -4.80 -5.81 -22.78
N ARG A 276 -3.48 -5.84 -22.52
CA ARG A 276 -2.64 -7.01 -22.79
C ARG A 276 -2.93 -8.18 -21.86
N THR A 277 -3.25 -7.93 -20.59
CA THR A 277 -3.54 -9.00 -19.60
C THR A 277 -4.86 -9.69 -19.88
N LEU A 278 -5.78 -9.05 -20.63
CA LEU A 278 -7.00 -9.69 -21.11
C LEU A 278 -6.73 -10.91 -21.99
N ASN A 279 -5.55 -10.98 -22.63
CA ASN A 279 -5.18 -12.07 -23.52
C ASN A 279 -6.27 -12.34 -24.57
N LEU A 280 -6.70 -11.33 -25.32
CA LEU A 280 -7.68 -11.51 -26.39
C LEU A 280 -7.03 -12.10 -27.66
N LEU A 281 -7.84 -12.67 -28.55
CA LEU A 281 -7.40 -13.12 -29.87
C LEU A 281 -7.27 -11.95 -30.84
N LEU A 282 -8.24 -11.05 -30.81
CA LEU A 282 -8.31 -9.88 -31.68
C LEU A 282 -7.85 -8.64 -30.92
N GLU A 283 -7.19 -7.74 -31.64
CA GLU A 283 -6.85 -6.42 -31.11
C GLU A 283 -8.11 -5.56 -31.03
N LEU A 284 -8.21 -4.79 -29.96
CA LEU A 284 -9.35 -3.91 -29.73
C LEU A 284 -9.17 -2.59 -30.50
N PRO A 285 -10.25 -2.02 -31.07
CA PRO A 285 -10.18 -0.81 -31.87
C PRO A 285 -9.90 0.42 -30.99
N HIS A 286 -8.83 1.15 -31.29
CA HIS A 286 -8.46 2.37 -30.56
C HIS A 286 -8.40 3.59 -31.48
N PRO A 287 -8.54 4.82 -30.94
CA PRO A 287 -8.29 6.03 -31.73
C PRO A 287 -6.82 6.12 -32.14
N GLN A 288 -6.53 6.95 -33.15
CA GLN A 288 -5.15 7.27 -33.51
C GLN A 288 -4.44 7.90 -32.30
N MET A 289 -3.23 7.42 -32.00
CA MET A 289 -2.44 7.83 -30.84
C MET A 289 -1.29 8.76 -31.26
N ALA A 290 -0.74 9.49 -30.28
CA ALA A 290 0.43 10.33 -30.48
C ALA A 290 1.42 10.19 -29.32
N TYR A 291 2.69 10.01 -29.65
CA TYR A 291 3.74 9.76 -28.67
C TYR A 291 4.79 10.88 -28.69
N PRO A 292 5.15 11.43 -27.51
CA PRO A 292 6.08 12.54 -27.41
C PRO A 292 7.54 12.09 -27.53
N HIS A 293 8.36 12.94 -28.15
CA HIS A 293 9.80 12.82 -28.21
C HIS A 293 10.41 14.05 -27.57
N PHE A 294 11.00 13.87 -26.39
CA PHE A 294 11.66 14.93 -25.63
C PHE A 294 13.09 15.14 -26.14
N SER A 295 13.49 16.40 -26.32
CA SER A 295 14.86 16.80 -26.64
C SER A 295 15.35 17.80 -25.60
N PHE A 296 16.59 17.58 -25.15
CA PHE A 296 17.22 18.31 -24.05
C PHE A 296 18.46 19.04 -24.53
N TYR A 297 18.73 20.21 -23.94
CA TYR A 297 19.83 21.09 -24.34
C TYR A 297 20.61 21.54 -23.10
N ASP A 298 21.90 21.79 -23.28
CA ASP A 298 22.71 22.41 -22.24
C ASP A 298 22.33 23.89 -22.10
N GLN A 299 22.06 24.31 -20.86
CA GLN A 299 21.53 25.63 -20.55
C GLN A 299 22.26 26.20 -19.33
N PRO A 300 23.42 26.85 -19.55
CA PRO A 300 24.19 27.48 -18.48
C PRO A 300 23.36 28.50 -17.69
N GLY A 301 23.49 28.46 -16.36
CA GLY A 301 22.77 29.37 -15.46
C GLY A 301 21.43 28.85 -14.95
N LYS A 302 20.87 27.79 -15.54
CA LYS A 302 19.67 27.11 -15.04
C LYS A 302 20.01 26.20 -13.85
N GLN A 303 19.09 26.11 -12.89
CA GLN A 303 19.25 25.35 -11.66
C GLN A 303 18.66 23.95 -11.80
N LYS A 304 19.40 22.93 -11.35
CA LYS A 304 18.92 21.55 -11.25
C LYS A 304 18.84 21.19 -9.77
N PRO A 305 17.65 21.20 -9.15
CA PRO A 305 17.52 20.83 -7.74
C PRO A 305 17.78 19.34 -7.56
N ARG A 306 18.16 18.95 -6.35
CA ARG A 306 18.09 17.56 -5.89
C ARG A 306 16.67 17.26 -5.43
N VAL A 307 16.03 16.28 -6.06
CA VAL A 307 14.65 15.89 -5.79
C VAL A 307 14.63 14.44 -5.34
N LEU A 308 14.01 14.18 -4.19
CA LEU A 308 13.54 12.84 -3.85
C LEU A 308 12.05 12.75 -4.17
N THR A 309 11.70 11.87 -5.12
CA THR A 309 10.31 11.55 -5.41
C THR A 309 9.90 10.26 -4.72
N VAL A 310 8.85 10.29 -3.91
CA VAL A 310 8.17 9.12 -3.36
C VAL A 310 6.83 8.99 -4.09
N ALA A 311 6.64 7.91 -4.85
CA ALA A 311 5.46 7.79 -5.70
C ALA A 311 5.06 6.35 -6.03
N ASP A 312 3.86 6.20 -6.59
CA ASP A 312 3.36 4.94 -7.14
C ASP A 312 3.79 4.71 -8.60
N SER A 313 3.08 3.85 -9.33
CA SER A 313 3.43 3.45 -10.69
C SER A 313 3.23 4.55 -11.74
N TYR A 314 2.43 5.58 -11.48
CA TYR A 314 2.24 6.69 -12.42
C TYR A 314 3.53 7.41 -12.73
N TYR A 315 4.35 7.63 -11.70
CA TYR A 315 5.63 8.33 -11.84
C TYR A 315 6.59 7.63 -12.81
N TRP A 316 6.41 6.35 -13.11
CA TRP A 316 7.22 5.66 -14.14
C TRP A 316 7.14 6.34 -15.50
N ASN A 317 5.96 6.81 -15.92
CA ASN A 317 5.85 7.47 -17.22
C ASN A 317 6.62 8.79 -17.23
N PHE A 318 6.58 9.56 -16.14
CA PHE A 318 7.39 10.78 -16.00
C PHE A 318 8.89 10.46 -15.92
N PHE A 319 9.28 9.47 -15.12
CA PHE A 319 10.66 9.01 -14.99
C PHE A 319 11.26 8.59 -16.34
N ASN A 320 10.48 7.84 -17.14
CA ASN A 320 10.90 7.33 -18.44
C ASN A 320 10.98 8.39 -19.55
N THR A 321 10.47 9.62 -19.33
CA THR A 321 10.68 10.73 -20.28
C THR A 321 12.14 11.19 -20.37
N ARG A 322 12.98 10.79 -19.40
CA ARG A 322 14.33 11.30 -19.15
C ARG A 322 14.38 12.76 -18.68
N ILE A 323 13.24 13.38 -18.40
CA ILE A 323 13.21 14.70 -17.75
C ILE A 323 13.99 14.68 -16.43
N PRO A 324 13.78 13.74 -15.49
CA PRO A 324 14.57 13.71 -14.27
C PRO A 324 16.08 13.61 -14.51
N GLN A 325 16.50 12.82 -15.50
CA GLN A 325 17.92 12.68 -15.85
C GLN A 325 18.57 13.99 -16.33
N HIS A 326 17.81 14.85 -17.02
CA HIS A 326 18.35 16.05 -17.67
C HIS A 326 18.07 17.36 -16.92
N LEU A 327 16.97 17.45 -16.18
CA LEU A 327 16.50 18.67 -15.52
C LEU A 327 16.66 18.65 -14.00
N ILE A 328 16.87 17.47 -13.40
CA ILE A 328 17.03 17.30 -11.94
C ILE A 328 18.48 16.83 -11.67
N ALA A 329 19.08 17.23 -10.56
CA ALA A 329 20.47 16.90 -10.23
C ALA A 329 20.67 15.41 -9.88
N ASN A 330 19.61 14.73 -9.49
CA ASN A 330 19.56 13.30 -9.19
C ASN A 330 18.27 12.69 -9.73
N GLN A 331 18.16 11.37 -9.63
CA GLN A 331 16.99 10.60 -10.08
C GLN A 331 16.40 9.77 -8.94
N ALA A 332 16.45 10.28 -7.70
CA ALA A 332 16.03 9.52 -6.52
C ALA A 332 14.52 9.28 -6.55
N PHE A 333 14.13 8.04 -6.81
CA PHE A 333 12.74 7.62 -6.89
C PHE A 333 12.47 6.46 -5.93
N TRP A 334 11.70 6.72 -4.89
CA TRP A 334 11.25 5.72 -3.92
C TRP A 334 9.87 5.20 -4.33
N TYR A 335 9.88 4.05 -5.00
CA TYR A 335 8.68 3.40 -5.48
C TYR A 335 7.93 2.75 -4.32
N PHE A 336 6.70 3.21 -4.06
CA PHE A 336 5.84 2.78 -2.95
C PHE A 336 6.52 2.86 -1.55
N ASN A 337 7.45 3.81 -1.35
CA ASN A 337 8.30 3.90 -0.17
C ASN A 337 9.00 2.57 0.20
N ALA A 338 9.32 1.74 -0.80
CA ALA A 338 9.87 0.39 -0.59
C ALA A 338 11.16 0.16 -1.38
N LYS A 339 11.16 0.48 -2.68
CA LYS A 339 12.29 0.24 -3.59
C LYS A 339 12.92 1.54 -4.05
N VAL A 340 14.25 1.57 -4.13
CA VAL A 340 15.04 2.77 -4.47
C VAL A 340 15.52 2.70 -5.91
N TYR A 341 14.94 3.49 -6.80
CA TYR A 341 15.37 3.64 -8.17
C TYR A 341 16.22 4.90 -8.38
N PRO A 342 17.17 4.88 -9.34
CA PRO A 342 17.46 3.80 -10.29
C PRO A 342 18.30 2.64 -9.73
N ASP A 343 18.81 2.75 -8.51
CA ASP A 343 19.75 1.76 -7.92
C ASP A 343 19.24 0.32 -7.97
N PHE A 344 17.93 0.13 -7.78
CA PHE A 344 17.26 -1.18 -7.84
C PHE A 344 17.47 -1.91 -9.17
N TYR A 345 17.76 -1.20 -10.28
CA TYR A 345 18.08 -1.83 -11.57
C TYR A 345 19.41 -2.57 -11.57
N PHE A 346 20.36 -2.15 -10.73
CA PHE A 346 21.72 -2.69 -10.69
C PHE A 346 21.94 -3.67 -9.53
N GLY A 347 21.00 -3.71 -8.59
CA GLY A 347 20.96 -4.64 -7.46
C GLY A 347 19.84 -4.26 -6.50
N GLU A 348 19.29 -5.22 -5.78
CA GLU A 348 18.20 -4.92 -4.83
C GLU A 348 18.60 -3.81 -3.84
N LYS A 349 17.81 -2.74 -3.81
CA LYS A 349 18.02 -1.58 -2.95
C LYS A 349 16.72 -1.17 -2.27
N TRP A 350 16.62 -1.47 -0.98
CA TRP A 350 15.39 -1.27 -0.21
C TRP A 350 15.49 -0.07 0.73
N ILE A 351 14.38 0.63 0.94
CA ILE A 351 14.28 1.77 1.87
C ILE A 351 14.62 1.37 3.30
N ARG A 352 14.19 0.18 3.72
CA ARG A 352 14.46 -0.36 5.06
C ARG A 352 15.96 -0.49 5.39
N ASP A 353 16.82 -0.49 4.36
CA ASP A 353 18.27 -0.61 4.51
C ASP A 353 18.98 0.77 4.41
N LEU A 354 18.23 1.87 4.34
CA LEU A 354 18.75 3.24 4.25
C LEU A 354 18.68 3.99 5.58
N ASP A 355 19.60 4.94 5.76
CA ASP A 355 19.42 6.05 6.70
C ASP A 355 18.48 7.08 6.07
N ILE A 356 17.17 6.88 6.27
CA ILE A 356 16.12 7.72 5.69
C ILE A 356 16.32 9.20 6.02
N LYS A 357 16.75 9.51 7.25
CA LYS A 357 16.96 10.90 7.68
C LYS A 357 18.07 11.54 6.86
N LYS A 358 19.20 10.86 6.69
CA LYS A 358 20.31 11.34 5.86
C LYS A 358 19.88 11.54 4.40
N GLU A 359 19.13 10.60 3.83
CA GLU A 359 18.67 10.67 2.45
C GLU A 359 17.76 11.88 2.22
N VAL A 360 16.74 12.06 3.08
CA VAL A 360 15.79 13.18 2.99
C VAL A 360 16.46 14.52 3.21
N LEU A 361 17.31 14.65 4.23
CA LEU A 361 17.98 15.92 4.56
C LEU A 361 19.05 16.34 3.54
N SER A 362 19.36 15.48 2.57
CA SER A 362 20.30 15.81 1.50
C SER A 362 19.63 16.36 0.23
N GLN A 363 18.31 16.48 0.20
CA GLN A 363 17.55 16.95 -0.96
C GLN A 363 17.21 18.43 -0.84
N ASP A 364 16.93 19.07 -1.99
CA ASP A 364 16.38 20.42 -2.02
C ASP A 364 14.84 20.37 -2.02
N ILE A 365 14.28 19.34 -2.66
CA ILE A 365 12.83 19.14 -2.82
C ILE A 365 12.46 17.69 -2.49
N ILE A 366 11.36 17.50 -1.76
CA ILE A 366 10.69 16.22 -1.57
C ILE A 366 9.36 16.25 -2.32
N LEU A 367 9.19 15.35 -3.28
CA LEU A 367 7.96 15.21 -4.07
C LEU A 367 7.23 13.94 -3.64
N LEU A 368 6.06 14.07 -3.02
CA LEU A 368 5.20 12.95 -2.68
C LEU A 368 4.04 12.89 -3.68
N SER A 369 3.99 11.88 -4.54
CA SER A 369 3.00 11.78 -5.63
C SER A 369 2.14 10.53 -5.48
N ILE A 370 0.81 10.70 -5.46
CA ILE A 370 -0.11 9.61 -5.11
C ILE A 370 -1.37 9.68 -5.97
N THR A 371 -1.67 8.57 -6.64
CA THR A 371 -2.90 8.38 -7.40
C THR A 371 -4.08 8.12 -6.47
N GLU A 372 -5.26 8.64 -6.83
CA GLU A 372 -6.50 8.54 -6.03
C GLU A 372 -6.79 7.12 -5.52
N ARG A 373 -6.53 6.08 -6.33
CA ARG A 373 -6.74 4.68 -5.97
C ARG A 373 -5.91 4.21 -4.77
N PHE A 374 -4.81 4.88 -4.46
CA PHE A 374 -3.88 4.52 -3.38
C PHE A 374 -4.00 5.43 -2.17
N LEU A 375 -4.85 6.45 -2.19
CA LEU A 375 -5.04 7.35 -1.04
C LEU A 375 -5.56 6.62 0.21
N TYR A 376 -6.16 5.43 0.07
CA TYR A 376 -6.49 4.58 1.22
C TYR A 376 -5.23 4.00 1.92
N LYS A 377 -4.07 3.98 1.25
CA LYS A 377 -2.75 3.68 1.83
C LYS A 377 -2.00 4.96 2.27
N PHE A 378 -2.64 6.12 2.09
CA PHE A 378 -2.03 7.44 2.19
C PHE A 378 -0.74 7.51 1.38
N ASP A 379 0.43 7.42 2.01
CA ASP A 379 1.77 7.57 1.42
C ASP A 379 2.74 6.44 1.79
N TRP A 380 2.19 5.25 2.08
CA TRP A 380 2.96 4.07 2.45
C TRP A 380 3.86 4.30 3.68
N GLY A 381 3.39 5.17 4.59
CA GLY A 381 4.03 5.47 5.87
C GLY A 381 5.22 6.42 5.77
N PHE A 382 5.48 7.03 4.60
CA PHE A 382 6.62 7.91 4.40
C PHE A 382 6.58 9.13 5.34
N VAL A 383 5.48 9.90 5.35
CA VAL A 383 5.30 11.05 6.24
C VAL A 383 5.34 10.61 7.70
N ASP A 384 4.80 9.45 8.04
CA ASP A 384 4.82 8.97 9.43
C ASP A 384 6.23 8.63 9.90
N GLN A 385 7.07 8.06 9.03
CA GLN A 385 8.49 7.82 9.30
C GLN A 385 9.21 9.15 9.56
N LEU A 386 8.99 10.16 8.71
CA LEU A 386 9.61 11.49 8.91
C LEU A 386 9.09 12.17 10.17
N TYR A 387 7.78 12.14 10.40
CA TYR A 387 7.16 12.72 11.58
C TYR A 387 7.74 12.10 12.86
N ALA A 388 7.87 10.77 12.92
CA ALA A 388 8.48 10.08 14.05
C ALA A 388 9.96 10.46 14.29
N MET A 389 10.72 10.86 13.26
CA MET A 389 12.12 11.29 13.41
C MET A 389 12.28 12.69 14.02
N PHE A 390 11.23 13.51 13.94
CA PHE A 390 11.26 14.93 14.33
C PHE A 390 10.29 15.27 15.47
N THR A 391 9.56 14.28 15.99
CA THR A 391 8.60 14.46 17.08
C THR A 391 8.83 13.47 18.23
N PRO A 392 8.40 13.82 19.45
CA PRO A 392 8.33 12.87 20.56
C PRO A 392 7.37 11.71 20.25
N SER A 393 7.74 10.50 20.63
CA SER A 393 6.90 9.31 20.53
C SER A 393 6.59 8.73 21.91
N TYR A 394 5.54 7.93 22.01
CA TYR A 394 5.24 7.13 23.18
C TYR A 394 4.81 5.72 22.76
N SER A 395 4.85 4.77 23.69
CA SER A 395 4.62 3.36 23.39
C SER A 395 3.16 3.04 23.02
N GLY A 396 2.21 3.94 23.31
CA GLY A 396 0.77 3.75 23.09
C GLY A 396 0.27 3.97 21.65
N ASP A 397 1.16 4.37 20.72
CA ASP A 397 0.82 4.56 19.30
C ASP A 397 0.69 3.25 18.49
N PHE A 398 0.77 2.10 19.15
CA PHE A 398 0.84 0.79 18.51
C PHE A 398 -0.43 0.40 17.74
N THR A 399 -1.65 0.77 18.18
CA THR A 399 -2.87 0.51 17.37
C THR A 399 -2.81 1.22 16.02
N GLU A 400 -2.33 2.48 15.99
CA GLU A 400 -2.28 3.23 14.73
C GLU A 400 -1.33 2.57 13.72
N LYS A 401 -0.20 2.03 14.21
CA LYS A 401 0.73 1.23 13.41
C LYS A 401 0.06 -0.02 12.83
N GLN A 402 -0.80 -0.69 13.59
CA GLN A 402 -1.56 -1.85 13.09
C GLN A 402 -2.57 -1.46 12.02
N GLU A 403 -3.25 -0.33 12.16
CA GLU A 403 -4.14 0.14 11.10
C GLU A 403 -3.36 0.43 9.80
N ASP A 404 -2.16 1.02 9.90
CA ASP A 404 -1.31 1.27 8.73
C ASP A 404 -0.89 -0.05 8.08
N ALA A 405 -0.48 -1.04 8.88
CA ALA A 405 -0.12 -2.38 8.40
C ALA A 405 -1.29 -3.05 7.65
N ILE A 406 -2.50 -3.03 8.24
CA ILE A 406 -3.74 -3.55 7.62
C ILE A 406 -4.01 -2.88 6.28
N ARG A 407 -3.88 -1.55 6.17
CA ARG A 407 -4.12 -0.83 4.91
C ARG A 407 -3.10 -1.15 3.84
N THR A 408 -1.85 -1.44 4.22
CA THR A 408 -0.80 -1.81 3.27
C THR A 408 -0.95 -3.24 2.74
N ASP A 409 -1.59 -4.13 3.50
CA ASP A 409 -2.02 -5.47 3.05
C ASP A 409 -3.32 -5.37 2.24
N ALA A 410 -3.20 -5.46 0.91
CA ALA A 410 -4.34 -5.27 0.02
C ALA A 410 -5.44 -6.33 0.22
N ALA A 411 -5.09 -7.59 0.47
CA ALA A 411 -6.06 -8.66 0.63
C ALA A 411 -6.86 -8.47 1.92
N TRP A 412 -6.16 -8.18 3.03
CA TRP A 412 -6.80 -7.92 4.30
C TRP A 412 -7.69 -6.66 4.25
N PHE A 413 -7.19 -5.58 3.65
CA PHE A 413 -7.98 -4.36 3.47
C PHE A 413 -9.27 -4.62 2.67
N ASP A 414 -9.17 -5.35 1.55
CA ASP A 414 -10.33 -5.65 0.71
C ASP A 414 -11.38 -6.49 1.42
N ASP A 415 -10.97 -7.40 2.30
CA ASP A 415 -11.88 -8.18 3.14
C ASP A 415 -12.58 -7.28 4.17
N LEU A 416 -11.86 -6.36 4.82
CA LEU A 416 -12.47 -5.40 5.75
C LEU A 416 -13.40 -4.40 5.05
N VAL A 417 -13.14 -4.05 3.79
CA VAL A 417 -14.08 -3.26 2.97
C VAL A 417 -15.39 -4.03 2.74
N LYS A 418 -15.32 -5.33 2.47
CA LYS A 418 -16.53 -6.19 2.34
C LYS A 418 -17.26 -6.30 3.68
N ASP A 419 -16.54 -6.51 4.77
CA ASP A 419 -17.12 -6.62 6.11
C ASP A 419 -17.83 -5.34 6.52
N ALA A 420 -17.24 -4.17 6.26
CA ALA A 420 -17.89 -2.88 6.50
C ALA A 420 -19.23 -2.74 5.76
N GLN A 421 -19.30 -3.25 4.52
CA GLN A 421 -20.54 -3.25 3.75
C GLN A 421 -21.58 -4.25 4.30
N ILE A 422 -21.15 -5.44 4.72
CA ILE A 422 -22.03 -6.48 5.29
C ILE A 422 -22.60 -6.03 6.64
N LEU A 423 -21.75 -5.45 7.48
CA LEU A 423 -22.11 -4.97 8.82
C LEU A 423 -22.83 -3.61 8.79
N ASN A 424 -22.88 -2.93 7.64
CA ASN A 424 -23.39 -1.58 7.48
C ASN A 424 -22.72 -0.59 8.48
N LEU A 425 -21.40 -0.70 8.63
CA LEU A 425 -20.58 0.15 9.48
C LEU A 425 -19.64 1.02 8.63
N PRO A 426 -19.29 2.24 9.07
CA PRO A 426 -18.23 3.00 8.41
C PRO A 426 -16.90 2.23 8.41
N LEU A 427 -16.21 2.22 7.26
CA LEU A 427 -14.96 1.45 7.08
C LEU A 427 -13.92 1.75 8.17
N HIS A 428 -13.76 3.01 8.55
CA HIS A 428 -12.80 3.42 9.60
C HIS A 428 -13.08 2.78 10.97
N ILE A 429 -14.33 2.44 11.29
CA ILE A 429 -14.68 1.74 12.53
C ILE A 429 -14.21 0.29 12.45
N VAL A 430 -14.46 -0.38 11.32
CA VAL A 430 -14.05 -1.77 11.09
C VAL A 430 -12.52 -1.89 11.08
N LEU A 431 -11.82 -0.98 10.41
CA LEU A 431 -10.36 -0.89 10.42
C LEU A 431 -9.83 -0.71 11.85
N ARG A 432 -10.43 0.20 12.64
CA ARG A 432 -10.01 0.44 14.01
C ARG A 432 -10.18 -0.79 14.89
N GLN A 433 -11.30 -1.50 14.75
CA GLN A 433 -11.57 -2.73 15.50
C GLN A 433 -10.59 -3.85 15.14
N ALA A 434 -10.32 -4.05 13.85
CA ALA A 434 -9.34 -5.03 13.38
C ALA A 434 -7.92 -4.69 13.88
N ALA A 435 -7.53 -3.42 13.83
CA ALA A 435 -6.25 -2.96 14.35
C ALA A 435 -6.14 -3.12 15.86
N ASP A 436 -7.19 -2.84 16.62
CA ASP A 436 -7.20 -3.05 18.07
C ASP A 436 -7.07 -4.53 18.44
N PHE A 437 -7.74 -5.41 17.71
CA PHE A 437 -7.56 -6.85 17.88
C PHE A 437 -6.13 -7.29 17.57
N GLN A 438 -5.58 -6.86 16.42
CA GLN A 438 -4.22 -7.22 16.01
C GLN A 438 -3.17 -6.70 17.00
N ALA A 439 -3.35 -5.47 17.47
CA ALA A 439 -2.49 -4.84 18.46
C ALA A 439 -2.43 -5.63 19.77
N PHE A 440 -3.57 -6.17 20.21
CA PHE A 440 -3.64 -7.04 21.38
C PHE A 440 -2.93 -8.40 21.16
N GLN A 441 -3.08 -8.98 19.96
CA GLN A 441 -2.43 -10.25 19.62
C GLN A 441 -0.90 -10.13 19.53
N GLU A 442 -0.40 -9.03 18.95
CA GLU A 442 1.03 -8.82 18.76
C GLU A 442 1.76 -8.52 20.07
N ASN A 443 1.22 -7.62 20.90
CA ASN A 443 1.83 -7.26 22.17
C ASN A 443 0.78 -6.95 23.24
N ARG A 444 0.27 -8.02 23.86
CA ARG A 444 -0.75 -7.96 24.92
C ARG A 444 -0.33 -7.07 26.08
N GLU A 445 0.93 -7.13 26.51
CA GLU A 445 1.42 -6.36 27.65
C GLU A 445 1.37 -4.86 27.37
N LEU A 446 1.89 -4.45 26.21
CA LEU A 446 1.85 -3.06 25.78
C LEU A 446 0.42 -2.59 25.55
N TYR A 447 -0.44 -3.45 24.96
CA TYR A 447 -1.85 -3.13 24.78
C TYR A 447 -2.52 -2.82 26.11
N LEU A 448 -2.37 -3.71 27.09
CA LEU A 448 -3.00 -3.55 28.41
C LEU A 448 -2.40 -2.36 29.20
N THR A 449 -1.13 -2.00 28.98
CA THR A 449 -0.51 -0.81 29.59
C THR A 449 -1.28 0.48 29.26
N TRP A 450 -1.86 0.58 28.07
CA TRP A 450 -2.59 1.78 27.61
C TRP A 450 -4.10 1.62 27.60
N LYS A 451 -4.59 0.40 27.36
CA LYS A 451 -6.01 0.11 27.15
C LYS A 451 -6.59 -0.92 28.11
N GLY A 452 -5.88 -1.29 29.18
CA GLY A 452 -6.27 -2.38 30.07
C GLY A 452 -7.68 -2.24 30.64
N VAL A 453 -8.03 -1.10 31.24
CA VAL A 453 -9.39 -0.89 31.77
C VAL A 453 -10.44 -0.92 30.65
N ALA A 454 -10.19 -0.26 29.52
CA ALA A 454 -11.11 -0.28 28.38
C ALA A 454 -11.33 -1.70 27.83
N TYR A 455 -10.26 -2.50 27.77
CA TYR A 455 -10.30 -3.91 27.40
C TYR A 455 -11.21 -4.70 28.34
N TYR A 456 -10.97 -4.63 29.66
CA TYR A 456 -11.79 -5.38 30.61
C TYR A 456 -13.24 -4.88 30.65
N LYS A 457 -13.50 -3.58 30.52
CA LYS A 457 -14.87 -3.07 30.36
C LYS A 457 -15.57 -3.70 29.15
N HIS A 458 -14.87 -3.80 28.02
CA HIS A 458 -15.39 -4.41 26.80
C HIS A 458 -15.61 -5.93 26.96
N THR A 459 -14.65 -6.65 27.53
CA THR A 459 -14.74 -8.10 27.80
C THR A 459 -15.91 -8.42 28.73
N ILE A 460 -16.04 -7.70 29.83
CA ILE A 460 -17.11 -7.87 30.81
C ILE A 460 -18.47 -7.49 30.20
N GLY A 461 -18.53 -6.38 29.48
CA GLY A 461 -19.77 -5.87 28.88
C GLY A 461 -20.36 -6.79 27.81
N ASN A 462 -19.50 -7.48 27.04
CA ASN A 462 -19.90 -8.40 25.98
C ASN A 462 -20.23 -9.82 26.48
N ASP A 463 -19.83 -10.18 27.70
CA ASP A 463 -20.26 -11.43 28.33
C ASP A 463 -21.63 -11.20 29.01
N GLU A 464 -22.68 -11.83 28.50
CA GLU A 464 -24.05 -11.63 28.99
C GLU A 464 -24.21 -11.95 30.48
N ALA A 465 -23.59 -13.05 30.94
CA ALA A 465 -23.71 -13.49 32.33
C ALA A 465 -22.91 -12.58 33.27
N TRP A 466 -21.70 -12.19 32.87
CA TRP A 466 -20.86 -11.29 33.65
C TRP A 466 -21.46 -9.89 33.71
N SER A 467 -21.90 -9.34 32.56
CA SER A 467 -22.58 -8.05 32.47
C SER A 467 -23.84 -7.99 33.34
N LEU A 468 -24.62 -9.08 33.40
CA LEU A 468 -25.77 -9.18 34.31
C LEU A 468 -25.34 -9.17 35.79
N SER A 469 -24.27 -9.89 36.14
CA SER A 469 -23.69 -9.86 37.49
C SER A 469 -23.24 -8.45 37.90
N VAL A 470 -22.62 -7.70 36.97
CA VAL A 470 -22.23 -6.29 37.18
C VAL A 470 -23.46 -5.42 37.45
N ARG A 471 -24.56 -5.57 36.71
CA ARG A 471 -25.81 -4.81 36.95
C ARG A 471 -26.41 -5.09 38.34
N ASN A 472 -26.36 -6.34 38.78
CA ASN A 472 -26.85 -6.71 40.10
C ASN A 472 -25.98 -6.09 41.21
N LYS A 473 -24.64 -6.13 41.07
CA LYS A 473 -23.71 -5.47 41.99
C LYS A 473 -23.90 -3.95 42.01
N ALA A 474 -24.09 -3.32 40.84
CA ALA A 474 -24.34 -1.88 40.74
C ALA A 474 -25.56 -1.47 41.56
N THR A 475 -26.64 -2.26 41.49
CA THR A 475 -27.86 -2.05 42.27
C THR A 475 -27.61 -2.20 43.77
N GLN A 476 -26.83 -3.19 44.19
CA GLN A 476 -26.48 -3.43 45.60
C GLN A 476 -25.59 -2.33 46.18
N ASN A 477 -24.67 -1.81 45.38
CA ASN A 477 -23.69 -0.82 45.79
C ASN A 477 -24.17 0.63 45.61
N ASN A 478 -25.39 0.84 45.10
CA ASN A 478 -25.94 2.16 44.76
C ASN A 478 -25.05 2.95 43.78
N LEU A 479 -24.52 2.25 42.77
CA LEU A 479 -23.72 2.79 41.68
C LEU A 479 -24.47 2.65 40.35
N SER A 480 -24.13 3.46 39.36
CA SER A 480 -24.52 3.20 37.97
C SER A 480 -23.84 1.93 37.43
N TYR A 481 -24.41 1.34 36.39
CA TYR A 481 -23.79 0.22 35.68
C TYR A 481 -22.38 0.56 35.20
N GLU A 482 -22.16 1.78 34.69
CA GLU A 482 -20.85 2.19 34.18
C GLU A 482 -19.80 2.35 35.27
N GLU A 483 -20.18 2.87 36.45
CA GLU A 483 -19.30 2.96 37.62
C GLU A 483 -18.93 1.56 38.11
N GLN A 484 -19.91 0.68 38.29
CA GLN A 484 -19.63 -0.70 38.73
C GLN A 484 -18.81 -1.48 37.69
N LEU A 485 -19.07 -1.28 36.40
CA LEU A 485 -18.30 -1.90 35.32
C LEU A 485 -16.85 -1.41 35.33
N HIS A 486 -16.61 -0.14 35.66
CA HIS A 486 -15.26 0.40 35.81
C HIS A 486 -14.53 -0.22 37.01
N ASP A 487 -15.18 -0.31 38.17
CA ASP A 487 -14.61 -0.92 39.37
C ASP A 487 -14.28 -2.40 39.16
N ASP A 488 -15.19 -3.14 38.53
CA ASP A 488 -14.98 -4.54 38.17
C ASP A 488 -13.83 -4.71 37.18
N ALA A 489 -13.73 -3.83 36.17
CA ALA A 489 -12.64 -3.87 35.21
C ALA A 489 -11.28 -3.59 35.85
N LEU A 490 -11.19 -2.63 36.76
CA LEU A 490 -9.98 -2.37 37.55
C LEU A 490 -9.60 -3.57 38.41
N TRP A 491 -10.56 -4.14 39.14
CA TRP A 491 -10.35 -5.30 39.99
C TRP A 491 -9.86 -6.50 39.18
N THR A 492 -10.50 -6.81 38.05
CA THR A 492 -10.06 -7.92 37.18
C THR A 492 -8.68 -7.66 36.62
N PHE A 493 -8.40 -6.44 36.13
CA PHE A 493 -7.09 -6.11 35.58
C PHE A 493 -5.97 -6.27 36.61
N GLN A 494 -6.20 -5.79 37.84
CA GLN A 494 -5.25 -5.94 38.95
C GLN A 494 -4.96 -7.40 39.29
N ASN A 495 -6.00 -8.26 39.31
CA ASN A 495 -5.84 -9.66 39.68
C ASN A 495 -5.20 -10.50 38.56
N GLU A 496 -5.54 -10.23 37.30
CA GLU A 496 -5.00 -11.00 36.18
C GLU A 496 -3.58 -10.54 35.78
N HIS A 497 -3.29 -9.24 35.83
CA HIS A 497 -2.02 -8.66 35.39
C HIS A 497 -1.48 -7.61 36.37
N PRO A 498 -1.10 -7.99 37.61
CA PRO A 498 -0.77 -7.04 38.66
C PRO A 498 0.38 -6.08 38.32
N ALA A 499 1.42 -6.55 37.61
CA ALA A 499 2.55 -5.71 37.21
C ALA A 499 2.16 -4.69 36.13
N ILE A 500 1.40 -5.12 35.12
CA ILE A 500 0.92 -4.26 34.03
C ILE A 500 -0.09 -3.24 34.57
N TYR A 501 -0.96 -3.67 35.48
CA TYR A 501 -1.89 -2.81 36.19
C TYR A 501 -1.17 -1.71 36.98
N ALA A 502 -0.10 -2.04 37.71
CA ALA A 502 0.68 -1.06 38.45
C ALA A 502 1.30 0.00 37.51
N LYS A 503 1.83 -0.43 36.36
CA LYS A 503 2.34 0.49 35.33
C LYS A 503 1.23 1.36 34.73
N TYR A 504 0.10 0.75 34.36
CA TYR A 504 -1.08 1.45 33.85
C TYR A 504 -1.52 2.55 34.82
N LEU A 505 -1.66 2.22 36.11
CA LEU A 505 -2.07 3.18 37.14
C LEU A 505 -1.08 4.34 37.26
N ALA A 506 0.22 4.05 37.34
CA ALA A 506 1.24 5.09 37.48
C ALA A 506 1.22 6.08 36.30
N ILE A 507 1.09 5.59 35.06
CA ILE A 507 0.96 6.44 33.88
C ILE A 507 -0.34 7.25 33.95
N HIS A 508 -1.47 6.63 34.29
CA HIS A 508 -2.77 7.31 34.34
C HIS A 508 -2.86 8.33 35.49
N GLU A 509 -2.09 8.14 36.57
CA GLU A 509 -1.94 9.13 37.63
C GLU A 509 -1.25 10.39 37.09
N TYR A 510 -0.15 10.26 36.34
CA TYR A 510 0.48 11.42 35.69
C TYR A 510 -0.46 12.10 34.69
N ILE A 511 -1.21 11.33 33.89
CA ILE A 511 -2.24 11.89 33.00
C ILE A 511 -3.26 12.72 33.81
N GLY A 512 -3.70 12.22 34.96
CA GLY A 512 -4.61 12.92 35.86
C GLY A 512 -4.00 14.21 36.43
N GLN A 513 -2.75 14.16 36.89
CA GLN A 513 -2.01 15.32 37.41
C GLN A 513 -1.83 16.41 36.34
N ILE A 514 -1.43 16.03 35.12
CA ILE A 514 -1.30 16.95 33.98
C ILE A 514 -2.63 17.65 33.67
N LYS A 515 -3.74 16.89 33.66
CA LYS A 515 -5.07 17.44 33.37
C LYS A 515 -5.61 18.33 34.48
N ALA A 516 -5.26 18.05 35.74
CA ALA A 516 -5.72 18.81 36.90
C ALA A 516 -4.96 20.14 37.07
N ASP A 517 -3.68 20.20 36.67
CA ASP A 517 -2.89 21.43 36.70
C ASP A 517 -3.10 22.24 35.40
N SER A 518 -3.90 23.31 35.50
CA SER A 518 -4.17 24.22 34.37
C SER A 518 -2.92 24.82 33.72
N THR A 519 -1.85 25.11 34.49
CA THR A 519 -0.62 25.68 33.95
C THR A 519 0.17 24.64 33.17
N TRP A 520 0.20 23.40 33.68
CA TRP A 520 0.83 22.30 32.99
C TRP A 520 0.07 21.92 31.73
N LEU A 521 -1.26 21.79 31.81
CA LEU A 521 -2.12 21.49 30.67
C LEU A 521 -1.95 22.52 29.54
N GLN A 522 -1.79 23.81 29.88
CA GLN A 522 -1.52 24.84 28.88
C GLN A 522 -0.19 24.58 28.15
N LYS A 523 0.90 24.34 28.88
CA LYS A 523 2.22 24.04 28.28
C LYS A 523 2.20 22.79 27.40
N VAL A 524 1.49 21.75 27.84
CA VAL A 524 1.30 20.51 27.07
C VAL A 524 0.50 20.78 25.79
N THR A 525 -0.52 21.63 25.87
CA THR A 525 -1.32 22.05 24.71
C THR A 525 -0.49 22.85 23.70
N GLU A 526 0.37 23.77 24.18
CA GLU A 526 1.30 24.53 23.34
C GLU A 526 2.29 23.59 22.63
N LYS A 527 2.84 22.60 23.36
CA LYS A 527 3.70 21.55 22.79
C LYS A 527 2.95 20.70 21.76
N ALA A 528 1.71 20.29 22.04
CA ALA A 528 0.87 19.53 21.11
C ALA A 528 0.60 20.31 19.81
N ASN A 529 0.30 21.60 19.92
CA ASN A 529 0.07 22.49 18.77
C ASN A 529 1.34 22.64 17.91
N TYR A 530 2.51 22.79 18.54
CA TYR A 530 3.79 22.84 17.82
C TYR A 530 4.02 21.59 16.97
N TYR A 531 3.78 20.40 17.55
CA TYR A 531 3.92 19.14 16.82
C TYR A 531 2.71 18.79 15.93
N ARG A 532 1.65 19.62 15.90
CA ARG A 532 0.38 19.34 15.21
C ARG A 532 -0.23 17.99 15.60
N MET A 533 -0.21 17.64 16.89
CA MET A 533 -0.84 16.43 17.39
C MET A 533 -1.97 16.72 18.38
N PRO A 534 -2.90 15.77 18.59
CA PRO A 534 -3.94 15.92 19.61
C PRO A 534 -3.34 16.16 21.00
N PRO A 535 -3.88 17.08 21.82
CA PRO A 535 -3.42 17.30 23.18
C PRO A 535 -3.37 16.02 24.03
N GLU A 536 -4.34 15.12 23.86
CA GLU A 536 -4.41 13.84 24.55
C GLU A 536 -3.17 12.97 24.28
N ARG A 537 -2.63 13.03 23.07
CA ARG A 537 -1.42 12.32 22.68
C ARG A 537 -0.19 12.90 23.37
N MET A 538 -0.08 14.23 23.42
CA MET A 538 1.04 14.89 24.12
C MET A 538 0.99 14.67 25.63
N ILE A 539 -0.21 14.64 26.23
CA ILE A 539 -0.39 14.27 27.64
C ILE A 539 0.12 12.85 27.89
N ALA A 540 -0.21 11.89 27.01
CA ALA A 540 0.26 10.51 27.12
C ALA A 540 1.80 10.40 26.98
N ILE A 541 2.39 11.14 26.04
CA ILE A 541 3.85 11.25 25.86
C ILE A 541 4.52 11.75 27.14
N ASP A 542 4.06 12.88 27.69
CA ASP A 542 4.66 13.48 28.88
C ASP A 542 4.47 12.58 30.12
N ALA A 543 3.31 11.92 30.25
CA ALA A 543 3.05 10.97 31.33
C ALA A 543 3.96 9.73 31.28
N GLU A 544 4.16 9.13 30.10
CA GLU A 544 5.08 8.01 29.95
C GLU A 544 6.53 8.43 30.20
N TYR A 545 6.93 9.61 29.71
CA TYR A 545 8.25 10.17 29.98
C TYR A 545 8.52 10.28 31.49
N LEU A 546 7.58 10.84 32.25
CA LEU A 546 7.69 10.97 33.71
C LEU A 546 7.73 9.62 34.43
N TYR A 547 6.90 8.68 33.99
CA TYR A 547 6.93 7.31 34.51
C TYR A 547 8.33 6.70 34.32
N ASN A 548 8.86 6.73 33.10
CA ASN A 548 10.16 6.15 32.78
C ASN A 548 11.31 6.82 33.56
N GLN A 549 11.30 8.15 33.68
CA GLN A 549 12.27 8.89 34.48
C GLN A 549 12.27 8.45 35.95
N ASN A 550 11.09 8.20 36.53
CA ASN A 550 10.97 7.73 37.92
C ASN A 550 11.26 6.23 38.09
N GLN A 551 11.31 5.45 37.00
CA GLN A 551 11.77 4.05 37.03
C GLN A 551 13.29 3.90 36.83
N GLN A 552 13.98 4.93 36.34
CA GLN A 552 15.43 4.89 36.17
C GLN A 552 16.11 4.94 37.53
N ASP A 553 16.95 3.94 37.85
CA ASP A 553 17.89 4.04 38.96
C ASP A 553 18.97 5.05 38.56
N PRO A 554 19.07 6.21 39.25
CA PRO A 554 20.06 7.24 38.92
C PRO A 554 21.49 6.72 39.00
N LEU A 555 21.74 5.65 39.76
CA LEU A 555 23.06 5.00 39.78
C LEU A 555 23.31 4.23 38.49
N GLN A 556 22.32 3.48 38.00
CA GLN A 556 22.46 2.65 36.80
C GLN A 556 22.60 3.47 35.51
N GLU A 557 21.97 4.65 35.46
CA GLU A 557 22.15 5.59 34.34
C GLU A 557 23.55 6.19 34.32
N ARG A 558 24.10 6.56 35.50
CA ARG A 558 25.50 7.00 35.61
C ARG A 558 26.48 5.89 35.26
N ILE A 559 26.20 4.64 35.67
CA ILE A 559 27.00 3.48 35.26
C ILE A 559 27.03 3.36 33.73
N SER A 560 25.86 3.36 33.08
CA SER A 560 25.75 3.23 31.63
C SER A 560 26.45 4.39 30.88
N TYR A 561 26.36 5.62 31.41
CA TYR A 561 27.10 6.77 30.90
C TYR A 561 28.61 6.54 30.93
N TYR A 562 29.16 6.09 32.07
CA TYR A 562 30.59 5.85 32.20
C TYR A 562 31.06 4.64 31.40
N GLU A 563 30.25 3.59 31.25
CA GLU A 563 30.58 2.47 30.37
C GLU A 563 30.74 2.94 28.92
N ASN A 564 29.83 3.80 28.44
CA ASN A 564 29.94 4.39 27.11
C ASN A 564 31.14 5.34 26.99
N LEU A 565 31.37 6.17 28.01
CA LEU A 565 32.48 7.12 28.03
C LEU A 565 33.85 6.41 28.01
N ILE A 566 33.99 5.31 28.77
CA ILE A 566 35.18 4.45 28.75
C ILE A 566 35.38 3.87 27.35
N ARG A 567 34.33 3.33 26.71
CA ARG A 567 34.41 2.71 25.38
C ARG A 567 34.73 3.70 24.26
N THR A 568 34.34 4.96 24.42
CA THR A 568 34.48 6.00 23.38
C THR A 568 35.67 6.93 23.61
N THR A 569 36.38 6.80 24.73
CA THR A 569 37.59 7.57 25.06
C THR A 569 38.83 6.67 24.92
N PRO A 570 39.64 6.82 23.85
CA PRO A 570 40.73 5.89 23.53
C PRO A 570 41.72 5.66 24.67
N ASP A 571 42.22 6.73 25.29
CA ASP A 571 43.21 6.65 26.38
C ASP A 571 42.66 5.95 27.62
N TRP A 572 41.36 6.12 27.89
CA TRP A 572 40.70 5.48 29.02
C TRP A 572 40.45 4.00 28.74
N LEU A 573 40.00 3.66 27.53
CA LEU A 573 39.82 2.28 27.11
C LEU A 573 41.15 1.51 27.17
N GLU A 574 42.26 2.13 26.75
CA GLU A 574 43.60 1.55 26.82
C GLU A 574 44.02 1.28 28.28
N ALA A 575 43.83 2.25 29.17
CA ALA A 575 44.11 2.10 30.59
C ALA A 575 43.27 0.98 31.26
N VAL A 576 41.98 0.89 30.93
CA VAL A 576 41.07 -0.16 31.43
C VAL A 576 41.44 -1.53 30.86
N THR A 577 41.90 -1.59 29.61
CA THR A 577 42.40 -2.81 28.98
C THR A 577 43.67 -3.31 29.67
N GLY A 578 44.60 -2.42 30.02
CA GLY A 578 45.77 -2.75 30.83
C GLY A 578 45.40 -3.35 32.20
N LYS A 579 44.48 -2.69 32.93
CA LYS A 579 43.96 -3.20 34.22
C LYS A 579 43.30 -4.57 34.07
N ALA A 580 42.51 -4.79 33.01
CA ALA A 580 41.83 -6.06 32.76
C ALA A 580 42.84 -7.21 32.56
N ALA A 581 43.93 -6.95 31.83
CA ALA A 581 45.01 -7.91 31.62
C ALA A 581 45.78 -8.22 32.91
N GLU A 582 46.12 -7.20 33.71
CA GLU A 582 46.82 -7.37 35.00
C GLU A 582 46.00 -8.17 36.02
N GLN A 583 44.68 -7.98 36.02
CA GLN A 583 43.78 -8.65 36.96
C GLN A 583 43.19 -9.96 36.42
N ASN A 584 43.59 -10.39 35.21
CA ASN A 584 43.08 -11.57 34.53
C ASN A 584 41.54 -11.63 34.48
N ARG A 585 40.91 -10.52 34.06
CA ARG A 585 39.46 -10.38 33.91
C ARG A 585 39.06 -10.04 32.48
N PRO A 586 37.85 -10.39 32.03
CA PRO A 586 37.29 -9.91 30.77
C PRO A 586 37.22 -8.37 30.73
N LEU A 587 37.52 -7.78 29.57
CA LEU A 587 37.51 -6.32 29.39
C LEU A 587 36.14 -5.71 29.73
N ASP A 588 35.05 -6.32 29.28
CA ASP A 588 33.70 -5.82 29.56
C ASP A 588 33.35 -5.84 31.06
N GLU A 589 33.88 -6.82 31.80
CA GLU A 589 33.72 -6.90 33.25
C GLU A 589 34.49 -5.76 33.94
N MET A 590 35.71 -5.48 33.48
CA MET A 590 36.53 -4.38 34.00
C MET A 590 35.93 -3.00 33.68
N ILE A 591 35.38 -2.83 32.47
CA ILE A 591 34.67 -1.60 32.07
C ILE A 591 33.48 -1.35 33.00
N SER A 592 32.68 -2.38 33.28
CA SER A 592 31.51 -2.24 34.14
C SER A 592 31.90 -1.93 35.60
N MET A 593 32.98 -2.54 36.11
CA MET A 593 33.51 -2.25 37.44
C MET A 593 34.03 -0.80 37.57
N ASP A 594 34.83 -0.33 36.62
CA ASP A 594 35.35 1.04 36.62
C ASP A 594 34.22 2.06 36.43
N ALA A 595 33.25 1.78 35.54
CA ALA A 595 32.08 2.64 35.35
C ALA A 595 31.23 2.75 36.62
N LYS A 596 31.05 1.64 37.34
CA LYS A 596 30.37 1.62 38.63
C LYS A 596 31.11 2.38 39.71
N TYR A 597 32.43 2.22 39.80
CA TYR A 597 33.24 3.01 40.71
C TYR A 597 33.10 4.51 40.44
N MET A 598 33.20 4.94 39.17
CA MET A 598 33.07 6.37 38.80
C MET A 598 31.68 6.92 39.12
N ALA A 599 30.63 6.17 38.81
CA ALA A 599 29.25 6.53 39.12
C ALA A 599 29.00 6.68 40.63
N GLU A 600 29.63 5.82 41.45
CA GLU A 600 29.54 5.87 42.91
C GLU A 600 30.37 7.00 43.53
N GLN A 601 31.53 7.34 42.94
CA GLN A 601 32.36 8.46 43.41
C GLN A 601 31.73 9.83 43.10
N GLU A 602 31.05 9.97 41.97
CA GLU A 602 30.38 11.23 41.61
C GLU A 602 29.20 11.57 42.53
N LYS A 603 28.63 10.57 43.23
CA LYS A 603 27.56 10.76 44.23
C LYS A 603 28.08 11.15 45.62
N LYS A 604 29.39 11.07 45.88
CA LYS A 604 30.02 11.47 47.15
C LYS A 604 30.55 12.89 47.06
#